data_AF-A0AAE9EDM6-F1
#
_entry.id   AF-A0AAE9EDM6-F1
#
_cell.length_a   1.000
_cell.length_b   1.000
_cell.length_c   1.000
_cell.angle_alpha   90.00
_cell.angle_beta   90.00
_cell.angle_gamma   90.00
#
_symmetry.space_group_name_H-M   'P 1'
#
loop_
_entity.id
_entity.type
_entity.pdbx_description
1 polymer ?
#
loop_
_entity_poly.entity_id
_entity_poly.type
_entity_poly.pdbx_seq_one_letter_code
_entity_poly.pdbx_strand_id
1 'polypeptide(L)'
;MGREHKKHKKDRKRHRSRSRSSTTDSDDERRFEAKGKEQKRHKKDKKRRRSPSRSSSADSSDEERRFDKNLEEQRQLKKAQLRRQKEEMKAKETPEEKKARRMAKKMQKDEKRRAAEAEDTLIPPELNYTNLNNPFNDTKLTTTFVWGKKLEKEGRSGLTQDQITKEASQRIRKNLTEAAEFKRIRDSRAAVKEDMEMMKRDADLRASQKTDSKEREFQLDQVKERTRIRIDQGRAKAIDLLSRYIRYAGEHFSPTASPDFELVNPIEYIRTTCKSIDDFEDLLEDISTYRELDGRERHEVW
;
A
#
# COMPACT_ATOMS: atom_id res chain seq x y z
N MET A 1 32.05 -66.19 -46.62
CA MET A 1 33.27 -65.52 -46.08
C MET A 1 32.81 -64.40 -45.16
N GLY A 2 33.28 -64.37 -43.91
CA GLY A 2 32.76 -63.60 -42.77
C GLY A 2 32.66 -62.07 -42.94
N ARG A 3 32.12 -61.32 -41.98
CA ARG A 3 32.31 -61.39 -40.51
C ARG A 3 31.11 -60.79 -39.74
N GLU A 4 30.75 -61.43 -38.63
CA GLU A 4 29.92 -60.88 -37.55
C GLU A 4 30.62 -59.74 -36.81
N HIS A 5 29.88 -58.72 -36.38
CA HIS A 5 30.29 -57.81 -35.30
C HIS A 5 29.16 -57.57 -34.30
N LYS A 6 29.26 -58.29 -33.16
CA LYS A 6 28.59 -58.01 -31.89
C LYS A 6 29.13 -56.69 -31.30
N LYS A 7 28.25 -55.82 -30.80
CA LYS A 7 28.62 -54.82 -29.78
C LYS A 7 27.65 -54.80 -28.60
N HIS A 8 28.27 -54.69 -27.43
CA HIS A 8 27.82 -54.97 -26.09
C HIS A 8 26.85 -53.94 -25.47
N LYS A 9 26.00 -54.46 -24.58
CA LYS A 9 25.26 -53.80 -23.50
C LYS A 9 26.10 -52.78 -22.70
N LYS A 10 25.45 -51.69 -22.27
CA LYS A 10 25.67 -51.09 -20.94
C LYS A 10 24.44 -50.30 -20.48
N ASP A 11 23.60 -50.95 -19.68
CA ASP A 11 22.51 -50.33 -18.91
C ASP A 11 23.09 -49.44 -17.79
N ARG A 12 22.79 -48.15 -17.80
CA ARG A 12 23.12 -47.22 -16.71
C ARG A 12 21.90 -47.01 -15.81
N LYS A 13 21.88 -47.70 -14.67
CA LYS A 13 20.98 -47.42 -13.54
C LYS A 13 21.38 -46.08 -12.90
N ARG A 14 20.45 -45.11 -12.83
CA ARG A 14 20.60 -43.85 -12.07
C ARG A 14 19.88 -43.97 -10.73
N HIS A 15 20.66 -43.95 -9.66
CA HIS A 15 20.21 -43.83 -8.27
C HIS A 15 19.71 -42.40 -7.99
N ARG A 16 18.56 -42.26 -7.33
CA ARG A 16 18.07 -41.00 -6.75
C ARG A 16 18.35 -41.02 -5.25
N SER A 17 19.35 -40.25 -4.82
CA SER A 17 19.68 -40.01 -3.42
C SER A 17 18.74 -38.96 -2.81
N ARG A 18 18.28 -39.25 -1.59
CA ARG A 18 17.54 -38.37 -0.67
C ARG A 18 18.55 -37.51 0.08
N SER A 19 18.47 -36.18 -0.06
CA SER A 19 19.23 -35.24 0.77
C SER A 19 18.40 -34.84 1.98
N ARG A 20 18.91 -35.17 3.17
CA ARG A 20 18.56 -34.57 4.46
C ARG A 20 19.57 -33.45 4.72
N SER A 21 19.12 -32.27 5.14
CA SER A 21 19.97 -31.28 5.80
C SER A 21 19.30 -30.83 7.09
N SER A 22 20.04 -31.04 8.17
CA SER A 22 19.75 -30.61 9.54
C SER A 22 20.47 -29.31 9.83
N THR A 23 19.79 -28.39 10.51
CA THR A 23 20.45 -27.33 11.30
C THR A 23 19.72 -27.23 12.64
N THR A 24 20.45 -27.58 13.70
CA THR A 24 20.26 -27.15 15.09
C THR A 24 20.74 -25.68 15.17
N ASP A 25 20.47 -24.80 16.13
CA ASP A 25 20.01 -24.87 17.52
C ASP A 25 19.63 -23.43 17.97
N SER A 26 19.08 -23.31 19.18
CA SER A 26 19.09 -22.15 20.09
C SER A 26 17.72 -21.52 20.44
N ASP A 27 17.26 -21.97 21.60
CA ASP A 27 16.30 -21.38 22.54
C ASP A 27 16.54 -19.89 22.84
N ASP A 28 15.45 -19.13 23.00
CA ASP A 28 15.37 -18.07 24.02
C ASP A 28 13.88 -17.81 24.37
N GLU A 29 13.48 -18.30 25.53
CA GLU A 29 12.18 -18.05 26.14
C GLU A 29 12.11 -16.63 26.71
N ARG A 30 11.18 -15.81 26.20
CA ARG A 30 10.70 -14.62 26.93
C ARG A 30 9.20 -14.63 27.12
N ARG A 31 8.85 -15.15 28.30
CA ARG A 31 7.60 -15.09 29.03
C ARG A 31 7.21 -13.62 29.32
N PHE A 32 6.18 -13.12 28.64
CA PHE A 32 5.43 -11.93 29.09
C PHE A 32 4.00 -12.31 29.45
N GLU A 33 3.77 -12.30 30.75
CA GLU A 33 2.51 -12.59 31.43
C GLU A 33 1.64 -11.33 31.46
N ALA A 34 0.59 -11.27 30.63
CA ALA A 34 -0.43 -10.24 30.69
C ALA A 34 -1.78 -10.85 31.09
N LYS A 35 -2.15 -10.66 32.35
CA LYS A 35 -3.47 -10.98 32.92
C LYS A 35 -4.55 -10.09 32.33
N GLY A 36 -5.27 -10.58 31.33
CA GLY A 36 -6.54 -10.03 30.86
C GLY A 36 -7.69 -10.99 31.17
N LYS A 37 -8.51 -10.66 32.17
CA LYS A 37 -9.79 -11.34 32.45
C LYS A 37 -10.77 -10.99 31.33
N GLU A 38 -11.17 -11.95 30.50
CA GLU A 38 -12.41 -11.82 29.74
C GLU A 38 -13.12 -13.17 29.55
N GLN A 39 -14.43 -13.13 29.77
CA GLN A 39 -15.31 -14.26 29.98
C GLN A 39 -15.48 -15.14 28.73
N LYS A 40 -15.01 -16.39 28.80
CA LYS A 40 -15.33 -17.41 27.78
C LYS A 40 -16.79 -17.85 27.91
N ARG A 41 -17.66 -17.30 27.07
CA ARG A 41 -19.01 -17.84 26.81
C ARG A 41 -18.87 -19.19 26.07
N HIS A 42 -19.05 -20.30 26.79
CA HIS A 42 -19.18 -21.62 26.18
C HIS A 42 -20.47 -21.67 25.33
N LYS A 43 -20.32 -21.63 24.00
CA LYS A 43 -21.37 -22.08 23.07
C LYS A 43 -21.43 -23.60 23.12
N LYS A 44 -22.52 -24.12 23.67
CA LYS A 44 -22.83 -25.54 23.78
C LYS A 44 -23.27 -26.05 22.40
N ASP A 45 -22.31 -26.51 21.59
CA ASP A 45 -22.60 -27.21 20.34
C ASP A 45 -23.25 -28.57 20.65
N LYS A 46 -24.59 -28.61 20.59
CA LYS A 46 -25.36 -29.86 20.59
C LYS A 46 -25.17 -30.57 19.25
N LYS A 47 -24.11 -31.37 19.15
CA LYS A 47 -23.98 -32.41 18.11
C LYS A 47 -25.07 -33.47 18.33
N ARG A 48 -26.20 -33.36 17.60
CA ARG A 48 -27.18 -34.44 17.47
C ARG A 48 -26.61 -35.51 16.55
N ARG A 49 -26.03 -36.56 17.14
CA ARG A 49 -25.82 -37.85 16.47
C ARG A 49 -27.19 -38.50 16.26
N ARG A 50 -27.61 -38.67 15.01
CA ARG A 50 -28.75 -39.53 14.64
C ARG A 50 -28.20 -40.93 14.41
N SER A 51 -28.48 -41.86 15.33
CA SER A 51 -28.32 -43.29 15.10
C SER A 51 -29.54 -43.83 14.34
N PRO A 52 -29.38 -44.86 13.48
CA PRO A 52 -30.50 -45.52 12.83
C PRO A 52 -31.02 -46.66 13.72
N SER A 53 -32.17 -46.45 14.37
CA SER A 53 -32.92 -47.55 15.00
C SER A 53 -34.03 -48.01 14.06
N ARG A 54 -33.86 -49.22 13.53
CA ARG A 54 -34.93 -50.02 12.95
C ARG A 54 -35.67 -50.69 14.10
N SER A 55 -36.90 -50.27 14.36
CA SER A 55 -37.96 -51.12 14.90
C SER A 55 -39.32 -50.46 14.72
N SER A 56 -40.26 -51.29 14.33
CA SER A 56 -41.67 -51.05 14.07
C SER A 56 -42.42 -50.41 15.24
N SER A 57 -43.06 -49.27 15.00
CA SER A 57 -44.40 -48.96 15.52
C SER A 57 -45.00 -47.85 14.66
N ALA A 58 -46.07 -48.18 13.95
CA ALA A 58 -46.87 -47.25 13.20
C ALA A 58 -47.92 -46.69 14.16
N ASP A 59 -47.69 -45.50 14.75
CA ASP A 59 -48.76 -44.60 15.25
C ASP A 59 -48.17 -43.30 15.85
N SER A 60 -47.61 -42.39 15.05
CA SER A 60 -47.33 -41.00 15.49
C SER A 60 -47.01 -40.05 14.33
N SER A 61 -47.71 -40.17 13.21
CA SER A 61 -47.57 -39.27 12.06
C SER A 61 -48.51 -38.06 12.15
N ASP A 62 -49.48 -38.10 13.06
CA ASP A 62 -50.55 -37.11 13.17
C ASP A 62 -50.16 -35.93 14.07
N GLU A 63 -49.39 -36.17 15.14
CA GLU A 63 -48.93 -35.13 16.07
C GLU A 63 -47.90 -34.16 15.44
N GLU A 64 -46.95 -34.66 14.64
CA GLU A 64 -45.98 -33.79 13.94
C GLU A 64 -46.66 -32.94 12.86
N ARG A 65 -47.65 -33.48 12.14
CA ARG A 65 -48.48 -32.72 11.19
C ARG A 65 -49.38 -31.69 11.87
N ARG A 66 -49.91 -32.00 13.06
CA ARG A 66 -50.70 -31.06 13.87
C ARG A 66 -49.83 -29.92 14.40
N PHE A 67 -48.59 -30.21 14.80
CA PHE A 67 -47.62 -29.19 15.23
C PHE A 67 -47.24 -28.21 14.10
N ASP A 68 -46.93 -28.72 12.91
CA ASP A 68 -46.63 -27.89 11.74
C ASP A 68 -47.82 -27.00 11.33
N LYS A 69 -49.04 -27.55 11.36
CA LYS A 69 -50.27 -26.79 11.11
C LYS A 69 -50.48 -25.68 12.13
N ASN A 70 -50.31 -25.97 13.43
CA ASN A 70 -50.39 -24.95 14.48
C ASN A 70 -49.33 -23.85 14.32
N LEU A 71 -48.12 -24.20 13.89
CA LEU A 71 -47.06 -23.23 13.62
C LEU A 71 -47.40 -22.33 12.43
N GLU A 72 -48.02 -22.88 11.39
CA GLU A 72 -48.52 -22.12 10.25
C GLU A 72 -49.69 -21.20 10.62
N GLU A 73 -50.64 -21.67 11.42
CA GLU A 73 -51.73 -20.84 11.94
C GLU A 73 -51.22 -19.69 12.80
N GLN A 74 -50.26 -19.96 13.70
CA GLN A 74 -49.56 -18.93 14.48
C GLN A 74 -48.88 -17.88 13.59
N ARG A 75 -48.21 -18.32 12.50
CA ARG A 75 -47.60 -17.42 11.52
C ARG A 75 -48.64 -16.58 10.80
N GLN A 76 -49.79 -17.15 10.43
CA GLN A 76 -50.88 -16.44 9.76
C GLN A 76 -51.52 -15.39 10.68
N LEU A 77 -51.80 -15.75 11.93
CA LEU A 77 -52.34 -14.83 12.93
C LEU A 77 -51.39 -13.64 13.17
N LYS A 78 -50.09 -13.90 13.34
CA LYS A 78 -49.08 -12.85 13.50
C LYS A 78 -49.01 -11.92 12.28
N LYS A 79 -49.13 -12.48 11.07
CA LYS A 79 -49.16 -11.71 9.81
C LYS A 79 -50.42 -10.85 9.71
N ALA A 80 -51.58 -11.36 10.14
CA ALA A 80 -52.83 -10.60 10.18
C ALA A 80 -52.76 -9.45 11.20
N GLN A 81 -52.22 -9.70 12.39
CA GLN A 81 -51.99 -8.67 13.41
C GLN A 81 -51.05 -7.57 12.91
N LEU A 82 -49.93 -7.92 12.27
CA LEU A 82 -49.00 -6.95 11.67
C LEU A 82 -49.65 -6.11 10.57
N ARG A 83 -50.53 -6.71 9.75
CA ARG A 83 -51.29 -5.98 8.73
C ARG A 83 -52.23 -4.97 9.37
N ARG A 84 -53.00 -5.41 10.37
CA ARG A 84 -53.92 -4.56 11.13
C ARG A 84 -53.20 -3.39 11.80
N GLN A 85 -52.10 -3.65 12.51
CA GLN A 85 -51.27 -2.59 13.12
C GLN A 85 -50.74 -1.61 12.06
N LYS A 86 -50.31 -2.10 10.89
CA LYS A 86 -49.83 -1.24 9.80
C LYS A 86 -50.94 -0.39 9.20
N GLU A 87 -52.17 -0.89 9.16
CA GLU A 87 -53.35 -0.15 8.69
C GLU A 87 -53.77 0.90 9.71
N GLU A 88 -53.79 0.55 10.99
CA GLU A 88 -54.06 1.48 12.10
C GLU A 88 -53.00 2.60 12.16
N MET A 89 -51.71 2.28 11.95
CA MET A 89 -50.63 3.27 11.85
C MET A 89 -50.81 4.20 10.64
N LYS A 90 -51.20 3.66 9.47
CA LYS A 90 -51.46 4.46 8.26
C LYS A 90 -52.71 5.34 8.36
N ALA A 91 -53.70 4.90 9.13
CA ALA A 91 -54.95 5.65 9.35
C ALA A 91 -54.74 6.83 10.30
N LYS A 92 -53.79 6.72 11.23
CA LYS A 92 -53.38 7.78 12.16
C LYS A 92 -52.28 8.70 11.61
N GLU A 93 -51.71 8.39 10.44
CA GLU A 93 -50.56 9.08 9.84
C GLU A 93 -50.96 10.47 9.29
N THR A 94 -50.25 11.52 9.69
CA THR A 94 -50.46 12.90 9.20
C THR A 94 -50.07 13.03 7.72
N PRO A 95 -50.59 14.03 6.96
CA PRO A 95 -50.26 14.19 5.54
C PRO A 95 -48.76 14.45 5.28
N GLU A 96 -48.05 15.01 6.26
CA GLU A 96 -46.60 15.27 6.20
C GLU A 96 -45.79 13.98 6.39
N GLU A 97 -46.18 13.14 7.35
CA GLU A 97 -45.56 11.83 7.59
C GLU A 97 -45.78 10.86 6.41
N LYS A 98 -46.95 10.94 5.76
CA LYS A 98 -47.22 10.25 4.50
C LYS A 98 -46.28 10.68 3.36
N LYS A 99 -45.88 11.96 3.30
CA LYS A 99 -44.88 12.45 2.34
C LYS A 99 -43.49 11.93 2.69
N ALA A 100 -43.09 11.98 3.96
CA ALA A 100 -41.81 11.44 4.43
C ALA A 100 -41.69 9.94 4.12
N ARG A 101 -42.76 9.15 4.34
CA ARG A 101 -42.78 7.71 3.99
C ARG A 101 -42.65 7.46 2.49
N ARG A 102 -43.27 8.28 1.65
CA ARG A 102 -43.14 8.19 0.19
C ARG A 102 -41.73 8.56 -0.26
N MET A 103 -41.14 9.59 0.34
CA MET A 103 -39.76 9.99 0.07
C MET A 103 -38.77 8.91 0.51
N ALA A 104 -38.92 8.33 1.70
CA ALA A 104 -38.10 7.21 2.17
C ALA A 104 -38.23 5.98 1.27
N LYS A 105 -39.45 5.63 0.85
CA LYS A 105 -39.67 4.53 -0.11
C LYS A 105 -39.04 4.81 -1.47
N LYS A 106 -39.06 6.06 -1.93
CA LYS A 106 -38.40 6.49 -3.18
C LYS A 106 -36.87 6.38 -3.04
N MET A 107 -36.30 6.92 -1.96
CA MET A 107 -34.88 6.84 -1.66
C MET A 107 -34.40 5.39 -1.55
N GLN A 108 -35.12 4.53 -0.84
CA GLN A 108 -34.77 3.11 -0.73
C GLN A 108 -34.84 2.39 -2.08
N LYS A 109 -35.82 2.74 -2.94
CA LYS A 109 -35.89 2.19 -4.30
C LYS A 109 -34.73 2.68 -5.17
N ASP A 110 -34.34 3.94 -5.00
CA ASP A 110 -33.22 4.54 -5.72
C ASP A 110 -31.88 3.95 -5.29
N GLU A 111 -31.65 3.83 -3.98
CA GLU A 111 -30.47 3.20 -3.39
C GLU A 111 -30.35 1.73 -3.82
N LYS A 112 -31.46 0.98 -3.83
CA LYS A 112 -31.46 -0.39 -4.33
C LYS A 112 -31.12 -0.46 -5.82
N ARG A 113 -31.58 0.50 -6.63
CA ARG A 113 -31.24 0.58 -8.06
C ARG A 113 -29.77 0.88 -8.25
N ARG A 114 -29.26 1.90 -7.54
CA ARG A 114 -27.84 2.30 -7.56
C ARG A 114 -26.91 1.19 -7.08
N ALA A 115 -27.32 0.44 -6.05
CA ALA A 115 -26.56 -0.72 -5.58
C ALA A 115 -26.51 -1.84 -6.63
N ALA A 116 -27.60 -2.08 -7.36
CA ALA A 116 -27.63 -3.06 -8.44
C ALA A 116 -26.79 -2.60 -9.65
N GLU A 117 -26.83 -1.31 -10.00
CA GLU A 117 -25.98 -0.73 -11.05
C GLU A 117 -24.50 -0.80 -10.65
N ALA A 118 -24.15 -0.43 -9.42
CA ALA A 118 -22.79 -0.52 -8.89
C ALA A 118 -22.30 -1.98 -8.87
N GLU A 119 -23.17 -2.93 -8.54
CA GLU A 119 -22.88 -4.37 -8.61
C GLU A 119 -22.57 -4.81 -10.05
N ASP A 120 -23.36 -4.36 -11.02
CA ASP A 120 -23.15 -4.65 -12.44
C ASP A 120 -21.83 -4.07 -12.95
N THR A 121 -21.39 -2.93 -12.40
CA THR A 121 -20.10 -2.30 -12.75
C THR A 121 -18.88 -2.99 -12.13
N LEU A 122 -19.06 -3.88 -11.14
CA LEU A 122 -17.94 -4.63 -10.56
C LEU A 122 -17.43 -5.72 -11.50
N ILE A 123 -18.24 -6.16 -12.45
CA ILE A 123 -17.83 -7.12 -13.48
C ILE A 123 -17.33 -6.31 -14.68
N PRO A 124 -16.09 -6.54 -15.15
CA PRO A 124 -15.55 -5.86 -16.32
C PRO A 124 -16.48 -6.04 -17.55
N PRO A 125 -16.75 -4.98 -18.32
CA PRO A 125 -17.63 -5.05 -19.50
C PRO A 125 -17.19 -6.10 -20.52
N GLU A 126 -15.89 -6.39 -20.60
CA GLU A 126 -15.32 -7.38 -21.51
C GLU A 126 -15.68 -8.83 -21.13
N LEU A 127 -16.09 -9.06 -19.88
CA LEU A 127 -16.50 -10.37 -19.37
C LEU A 127 -18.03 -10.55 -19.34
N ASN A 128 -18.80 -9.50 -19.69
CA ASN A 128 -20.27 -9.51 -19.66
C ASN A 128 -20.87 -10.13 -20.93
N TYR A 129 -20.80 -11.47 -21.02
CA TYR A 129 -21.58 -12.19 -22.01
C TYR A 129 -23.07 -12.28 -21.60
N THR A 130 -23.93 -12.02 -22.56
CA THR A 130 -25.39 -12.11 -22.50
C THR A 130 -25.86 -13.14 -23.53
N ASN A 131 -27.11 -13.61 -23.42
CA ASN A 131 -27.66 -14.56 -24.40
C ASN A 131 -27.68 -14.03 -25.85
N LEU A 132 -27.54 -12.71 -26.05
CA LEU A 132 -27.62 -12.06 -27.37
C LEU A 132 -26.24 -11.76 -27.96
N ASN A 133 -25.19 -11.62 -27.15
CA ASN A 133 -23.83 -11.26 -27.60
C ASN A 133 -22.84 -12.44 -27.50
N ASN A 134 -23.36 -13.66 -27.33
CA ASN A 134 -22.55 -14.85 -27.15
C ASN A 134 -21.96 -15.36 -28.47
N PRO A 135 -20.63 -15.41 -28.63
CA PRO A 135 -19.98 -15.85 -29.88
C PRO A 135 -20.17 -17.36 -30.17
N PHE A 136 -20.59 -18.16 -29.20
CA PHE A 136 -20.79 -19.60 -29.34
C PHE A 136 -22.23 -19.99 -29.71
N ASN A 137 -23.07 -19.01 -30.03
CA ASN A 137 -24.46 -19.24 -30.46
C ASN A 137 -25.32 -20.01 -29.43
N ASP A 138 -24.93 -20.02 -28.16
CA ASP A 138 -25.71 -20.62 -27.07
C ASP A 138 -26.73 -19.60 -26.53
N THR A 139 -28.01 -19.98 -26.66
CA THR A 139 -29.19 -19.19 -26.31
C THR A 139 -29.48 -19.18 -24.79
N LYS A 140 -28.83 -20.06 -24.03
CA LYS A 140 -29.08 -20.28 -22.60
C LYS A 140 -27.88 -19.95 -21.72
N LEU A 141 -26.96 -19.12 -22.19
CA LEU A 141 -25.74 -18.75 -21.46
C LEU A 141 -26.00 -18.19 -20.05
N THR A 142 -27.03 -17.35 -19.89
CA THR A 142 -27.37 -16.77 -18.57
C THR A 142 -28.07 -17.76 -17.64
N THR A 143 -28.46 -18.94 -18.13
CA THR A 143 -29.09 -19.96 -17.30
C THR A 143 -28.03 -20.70 -16.51
N THR A 144 -28.17 -20.73 -15.18
CA THR A 144 -27.18 -21.38 -14.32
C THR A 144 -27.34 -22.90 -14.39
N PHE A 145 -26.26 -23.59 -14.74
CA PHE A 145 -26.20 -25.05 -14.65
C PHE A 145 -26.34 -25.52 -13.19
N VAL A 146 -27.18 -26.54 -12.97
CA VAL A 146 -27.34 -27.15 -11.65
C VAL A 146 -26.94 -28.61 -11.70
N TRP A 147 -26.01 -28.96 -10.82
CA TRP A 147 -25.52 -30.32 -10.70
C TRP A 147 -26.43 -31.12 -9.78
N GLY A 148 -27.48 -31.72 -10.35
CA GLY A 148 -28.50 -32.48 -9.61
C GLY A 148 -27.93 -33.52 -8.64
N LYS A 149 -27.01 -34.40 -9.12
CA LYS A 149 -26.35 -35.42 -8.28
C LYS A 149 -25.56 -34.82 -7.10
N LYS A 150 -24.95 -33.64 -7.27
CA LYS A 150 -24.25 -32.95 -6.17
C LYS A 150 -25.25 -32.40 -5.15
N LEU A 151 -26.35 -31.84 -5.64
CA LEU A 151 -27.44 -31.31 -4.81
C LEU A 151 -28.08 -32.41 -3.95
N GLU A 152 -28.31 -33.58 -4.54
CA GLU A 152 -28.79 -34.79 -3.85
C GLU A 152 -27.80 -35.26 -2.77
N LYS A 153 -26.50 -35.33 -3.09
CA LYS A 153 -25.46 -35.68 -2.12
C LYS A 153 -25.34 -34.68 -0.97
N GLU A 154 -25.61 -33.40 -1.23
CA GLU A 154 -25.66 -32.34 -0.21
C GLU A 154 -26.98 -32.33 0.59
N GLY A 155 -27.95 -33.20 0.27
CA GLY A 155 -29.26 -33.22 0.92
C GLY A 155 -30.13 -31.99 0.59
N ARG A 156 -29.81 -31.30 -0.51
CA ARG A 156 -30.45 -30.08 -0.98
C ARG A 156 -31.39 -30.30 -2.16
N SER A 157 -31.70 -31.55 -2.49
CA SER A 157 -32.58 -31.94 -3.61
C SER A 157 -33.99 -31.33 -3.56
N GLY A 158 -34.48 -30.93 -2.39
CA GLY A 158 -35.79 -30.29 -2.22
C GLY A 158 -35.84 -28.77 -2.47
N LEU A 159 -34.70 -28.11 -2.75
CA LEU A 159 -34.66 -26.68 -3.04
C LEU A 159 -35.08 -26.40 -4.49
N THR A 160 -35.91 -25.37 -4.70
CA THR A 160 -36.27 -24.93 -6.05
C THR A 160 -35.05 -24.39 -6.79
N GLN A 161 -34.99 -24.59 -8.11
CA GLN A 161 -33.94 -24.05 -8.98
C GLN A 161 -33.64 -22.56 -8.68
N ASP A 162 -34.69 -21.73 -8.53
CA ASP A 162 -34.59 -20.30 -8.22
C ASP A 162 -33.92 -20.00 -6.86
N GLN A 163 -34.08 -20.89 -5.87
CA GLN A 163 -33.42 -20.72 -4.58
C GLN A 163 -31.93 -21.03 -4.67
N ILE A 164 -31.55 -22.03 -5.48
CA ILE A 164 -30.16 -22.42 -5.71
C ILE A 164 -29.42 -21.32 -6.48
N THR A 165 -30.04 -20.77 -7.54
CA THR A 165 -29.47 -19.67 -8.31
C THR A 165 -29.25 -18.45 -7.41
N LYS A 166 -30.24 -18.10 -6.58
CA LYS A 166 -30.17 -16.98 -5.66
C LYS A 166 -29.08 -17.14 -4.60
N GLU A 167 -28.92 -18.33 -4.03
CA GLU A 167 -27.80 -18.61 -3.12
C GLU A 167 -26.44 -18.50 -3.82
N ALA A 168 -26.31 -19.03 -5.03
CA ALA A 168 -25.09 -18.95 -5.82
C ALA A 168 -24.74 -17.49 -6.16
N SER A 169 -25.71 -16.72 -6.66
CA SER A 169 -25.54 -15.29 -6.92
C SER A 169 -25.15 -14.52 -5.65
N GLN A 170 -25.75 -14.84 -4.49
CA GLN A 170 -25.34 -14.23 -3.22
C GLN A 170 -23.90 -14.55 -2.82
N ARG A 171 -23.42 -15.77 -3.08
CA ARG A 171 -22.02 -16.14 -2.82
C ARG A 171 -21.07 -15.41 -3.75
N ILE A 172 -21.40 -15.34 -5.04
CA ILE A 172 -20.62 -14.59 -6.04
C ILE A 172 -20.55 -13.10 -5.65
N ARG A 173 -21.69 -12.51 -5.27
CA ARG A 173 -21.76 -11.13 -4.78
C ARG A 173 -20.80 -10.85 -3.63
N LYS A 174 -20.84 -11.70 -2.59
CA LYS A 174 -19.95 -11.55 -1.43
C LYS A 174 -18.49 -11.65 -1.84
N ASN A 175 -18.16 -12.62 -2.69
CA ASN A 175 -16.80 -12.79 -3.17
C ASN A 175 -16.32 -11.58 -3.98
N LEU A 176 -17.18 -11.01 -4.84
CA LEU A 176 -16.86 -9.84 -5.64
C LEU A 176 -16.66 -8.58 -4.79
N THR A 177 -17.50 -8.37 -3.77
CA THR A 177 -17.32 -7.28 -2.81
C THR A 177 -16.04 -7.43 -1.99
N GLU A 178 -15.77 -8.64 -1.49
CA GLU A 178 -14.53 -8.95 -0.76
C GLU A 178 -13.30 -8.71 -1.66
N ALA A 179 -13.33 -9.17 -2.92
CA ALA A 179 -12.26 -8.94 -3.88
C ALA A 179 -12.04 -7.45 -4.16
N ALA A 180 -13.10 -6.66 -4.30
CA ALA A 180 -13.02 -5.21 -4.47
C ALA A 180 -12.42 -4.52 -3.24
N GLU A 181 -12.77 -4.97 -2.02
CA GLU A 181 -12.16 -4.47 -0.78
C GLU A 181 -10.68 -4.82 -0.70
N PHE A 182 -10.28 -6.06 -1.02
CA PHE A 182 -8.88 -6.45 -1.07
C PHE A 182 -8.08 -5.62 -2.09
N LYS A 183 -8.66 -5.33 -3.26
CA LYS A 183 -8.05 -4.44 -4.25
C LYS A 183 -7.85 -3.04 -3.67
N ARG A 184 -8.88 -2.45 -3.06
CA ARG A 184 -8.77 -1.13 -2.42
C ARG A 184 -7.72 -1.09 -1.31
N ILE A 185 -7.62 -2.14 -0.49
CA ILE A 185 -6.60 -2.25 0.56
C ILE A 185 -5.20 -2.34 -0.05
N ARG A 186 -5.04 -3.09 -1.14
CA ARG A 186 -3.76 -3.19 -1.85
C ARG A 186 -3.35 -1.84 -2.44
N ASP A 187 -4.27 -1.16 -3.12
CA ASP A 187 -4.02 0.11 -3.78
C ASP A 187 -3.71 1.21 -2.75
N SER A 188 -4.46 1.27 -1.64
CA SER A 188 -4.16 2.22 -0.55
C SER A 188 -2.83 1.96 0.14
N ARG A 189 -2.45 0.69 0.37
CA ARG A 189 -1.11 0.36 0.89
C ARG A 189 0.00 0.74 -0.08
N ALA A 190 -0.22 0.56 -1.38
CA ALA A 190 0.74 0.97 -2.40
C ALA A 190 0.90 2.49 -2.42
N ALA A 191 -0.20 3.24 -2.40
CA ALA A 191 -0.19 4.70 -2.34
C ALA A 191 0.52 5.24 -1.08
N VAL A 192 0.19 4.70 0.11
CA VAL A 192 0.86 5.11 1.35
C VAL A 192 2.37 4.82 1.31
N LYS A 193 2.77 3.69 0.71
CA LYS A 193 4.19 3.36 0.56
C LYS A 193 4.90 4.35 -0.38
N GLU A 194 4.27 4.69 -1.50
CA GLU A 194 4.77 5.65 -2.47
C GLU A 194 4.91 7.05 -1.85
N ASP A 195 3.90 7.52 -1.12
CA ASP A 195 3.92 8.80 -0.42
C ASP A 195 5.05 8.86 0.62
N MET A 196 5.23 7.80 1.40
CA MET A 196 6.33 7.69 2.36
C MET A 196 7.71 7.69 1.67
N GLU A 197 7.82 7.07 0.50
CA GLU A 197 9.06 7.04 -0.28
C GLU A 197 9.37 8.41 -0.90
N MET A 198 8.35 9.13 -1.38
CA MET A 198 8.51 10.51 -1.84
C MET A 198 8.92 11.44 -0.70
N MET A 199 8.26 11.36 0.47
CA MET A 199 8.65 12.14 1.64
C MET A 199 10.10 11.85 2.06
N LYS A 200 10.54 10.59 1.96
CA LYS A 200 11.93 10.21 2.25
C LYS A 200 12.89 10.83 1.23
N ARG A 201 12.60 10.74 -0.08
CA ARG A 201 13.42 11.36 -1.12
C ARG A 201 13.53 12.87 -0.91
N ASP A 202 12.43 13.54 -0.59
CA ASP A 202 12.41 14.98 -0.33
C ASP A 202 13.22 15.34 0.92
N ALA A 203 13.14 14.52 1.98
CA ALA A 203 13.94 14.70 3.18
C ALA A 203 15.43 14.52 2.89
N ASP A 204 15.82 13.50 2.12
CA ASP A 204 17.19 13.22 1.72
C ASP A 204 17.76 14.35 0.84
N LEU A 205 16.98 14.86 -0.11
CA LEU A 205 17.36 16.02 -0.94
C LEU A 205 17.59 17.28 -0.11
N ARG A 206 16.68 17.57 0.84
CA ARG A 206 16.86 18.72 1.76
C ARG A 206 18.06 18.54 2.68
N ALA A 207 18.34 17.32 3.12
CA ALA A 207 19.52 17.02 3.92
C ALA A 207 20.80 17.23 3.10
N SER A 208 20.84 16.74 1.85
CA SER A 208 21.95 16.96 0.92
C SER A 208 22.21 18.46 0.72
N GLN A 209 21.19 19.25 0.39
CA GLN A 209 21.34 20.70 0.19
C GLN A 209 21.91 21.41 1.43
N LYS A 210 21.49 21.01 2.63
CA LYS A 210 22.04 21.55 3.89
C LYS A 210 23.49 21.15 4.09
N THR A 211 23.87 19.92 3.76
CA THR A 211 25.25 19.45 3.80
C THR A 211 26.10 20.23 2.80
N ASP A 212 25.65 20.36 1.55
CA ASP A 212 26.36 21.10 0.50
C ASP A 212 26.60 22.56 0.91
N SER A 213 25.60 23.19 1.54
CA SER A 213 25.72 24.58 2.03
C SER A 213 26.76 24.68 3.15
N LYS A 214 26.71 23.79 4.14
CA LYS A 214 27.70 23.73 5.22
C LYS A 214 29.10 23.38 4.71
N GLU A 215 29.19 22.55 3.68
CA GLU A 215 30.47 22.20 3.07
C GLU A 215 31.09 23.42 2.38
N ARG A 216 30.30 24.22 1.65
CA ARG A 216 30.78 25.49 1.08
C ARG A 216 31.26 26.47 2.15
N GLU A 217 30.50 26.62 3.24
CA GLU A 217 30.92 27.45 4.39
C GLU A 217 32.24 26.96 5.00
N PHE A 218 32.36 25.65 5.19
CA PHE A 218 33.59 25.05 5.70
C PHE A 218 34.78 25.24 4.74
N GLN A 219 34.57 25.09 3.44
CA GLN A 219 35.60 25.34 2.42
C GLN A 219 36.06 26.81 2.45
N LEU A 220 35.13 27.76 2.56
CA LEU A 220 35.44 29.18 2.74
C LEU A 220 36.30 29.43 3.99
N ASP A 221 35.92 28.85 5.13
CA ASP A 221 36.67 29.04 6.37
C ASP A 221 38.05 28.38 6.32
N GLN A 222 38.17 27.19 5.71
CA GLN A 222 39.45 26.55 5.45
C GLN A 222 40.35 27.43 4.57
N VAL A 223 39.80 28.02 3.51
CA VAL A 223 40.52 28.91 2.61
C VAL A 223 41.03 30.14 3.38
N LYS A 224 40.17 30.80 4.17
CA LYS A 224 40.55 31.95 5.02
C LYS A 224 41.66 31.61 6.00
N GLU A 225 41.54 30.50 6.73
CA GLU A 225 42.57 30.08 7.69
C GLU A 225 43.88 29.70 6.99
N ARG A 226 43.81 29.00 5.85
CA ARG A 226 44.99 28.66 5.06
C ARG A 226 45.70 29.90 4.51
N THR A 227 44.95 30.94 4.14
CA THR A 227 45.48 32.24 3.72
C THR A 227 46.18 32.95 4.87
N ARG A 228 45.54 33.02 6.04
CA ARG A 228 46.13 33.60 7.25
C ARG A 228 47.47 32.95 7.60
N ILE A 229 47.51 31.63 7.68
CA ILE A 229 48.73 30.86 7.99
C ILE A 229 49.82 31.10 6.94
N ARG A 230 49.47 31.19 5.65
CA ARG A 230 50.44 31.44 4.57
C ARG A 230 51.09 32.82 4.66
N ILE A 231 50.31 33.84 5.01
CA ILE A 231 50.79 35.21 5.24
C ILE A 231 51.73 35.24 6.44
N ASP A 232 51.31 34.64 7.56
CA ASP A 232 52.11 34.61 8.80
C ASP A 232 53.46 33.88 8.60
N GLN A 233 53.48 32.87 7.72
CA GLN A 233 54.69 32.10 7.39
C GLN A 233 55.57 32.74 6.28
N GLY A 234 55.19 33.91 5.75
CA GLY A 234 55.97 34.60 4.70
C GLY A 234 55.96 33.92 3.33
N ARG A 235 55.02 32.99 3.10
CA ARG A 235 54.87 32.21 1.85
C ARG A 235 53.51 32.48 1.18
N ALA A 236 53.06 33.72 1.25
CA ALA A 236 51.77 34.13 0.71
C ALA A 236 51.73 33.96 -0.82
N LYS A 237 50.62 33.43 -1.34
CA LYS A 237 50.32 33.51 -2.77
C LYS A 237 49.77 34.89 -3.13
N ALA A 238 49.78 35.25 -4.42
CA ALA A 238 49.16 36.47 -4.92
C ALA A 238 47.69 36.60 -4.49
N ILE A 239 46.90 35.52 -4.56
CA ILE A 239 45.50 35.49 -4.09
C ILE A 239 45.36 35.77 -2.59
N ASP A 240 46.30 35.26 -1.77
CA ASP A 240 46.29 35.46 -0.32
C ASP A 240 46.49 36.94 0.01
N LEU A 241 47.40 37.61 -0.72
CA LEU A 241 47.63 39.04 -0.59
C LEU A 241 46.41 39.84 -1.05
N LEU A 242 45.84 39.54 -2.23
CA LEU A 242 44.62 40.20 -2.72
C LEU A 242 43.46 40.06 -1.74
N SER A 243 43.22 38.87 -1.20
CA SER A 243 42.18 38.64 -0.19
C SER A 243 42.38 39.49 1.07
N ARG A 244 43.64 39.76 1.46
CA ARG A 244 43.98 40.67 2.57
C ARG A 244 43.60 42.12 2.25
N TYR A 245 43.80 42.58 1.00
CA TYR A 245 43.36 43.91 0.55
C TYR A 245 41.84 44.04 0.54
N ILE A 246 41.13 43.02 0.02
CA ILE A 246 39.67 43.01 -0.03
C ILE A 246 39.07 43.06 1.37
N ARG A 247 39.64 42.31 2.32
CA ARG A 247 39.25 42.36 3.74
C ARG A 247 39.52 43.73 4.36
N TYR A 248 40.63 44.37 4.00
CA TYR A 248 40.96 45.72 4.45
C TYR A 248 40.00 46.78 3.87
N ALA A 249 39.56 46.62 2.62
CA ALA A 249 38.66 47.54 1.94
C ALA A 249 37.18 47.39 2.36
N GLY A 250 36.75 46.19 2.78
CA GLY A 250 35.34 45.86 3.01
C GLY A 250 34.80 45.96 4.44
N GLU A 251 35.63 45.99 5.48
CA GLU A 251 35.18 45.97 6.89
C GLU A 251 36.00 46.94 7.75
N HIS A 252 35.47 47.37 8.90
CA HIS A 252 36.16 48.22 9.89
C HIS A 252 37.46 47.56 10.37
N PHE A 253 38.54 47.71 9.60
CA PHE A 253 39.86 47.24 9.97
C PHE A 253 40.28 47.94 11.26
N SER A 254 40.24 47.21 12.37
CA SER A 254 40.81 47.69 13.64
C SER A 254 42.32 47.50 13.55
N PRO A 255 43.14 48.57 13.56
CA PRO A 255 44.60 48.48 13.45
C PRO A 255 45.25 47.60 14.54
N THR A 256 44.52 47.34 15.63
CA THR A 256 44.90 46.45 16.73
C THR A 256 44.99 44.96 16.36
N ALA A 257 44.36 44.50 15.29
CA ALA A 257 44.34 43.08 14.93
C ALA A 257 45.56 42.63 14.10
N SER A 258 46.28 43.56 13.46
CA SER A 258 47.48 43.27 12.65
C SER A 258 48.35 44.53 12.53
N PRO A 259 49.24 44.79 13.51
CA PRO A 259 50.07 46.01 13.57
C PRO A 259 51.08 46.15 12.41
N ASP A 260 51.44 45.03 11.76
CA ASP A 260 52.54 44.97 10.79
C ASP A 260 52.08 45.11 9.32
N PHE A 261 50.89 45.66 9.07
CA PHE A 261 50.38 45.83 7.71
C PHE A 261 50.76 47.19 7.12
N GLU A 262 51.83 47.22 6.33
CA GLU A 262 52.09 48.32 5.40
C GLU A 262 51.31 48.08 4.12
N LEU A 263 50.44 49.03 3.76
CA LEU A 263 49.63 48.99 2.54
C LEU A 263 50.53 49.26 1.32
N VAL A 264 51.19 48.22 0.81
CA VAL A 264 51.99 48.26 -0.42
C VAL A 264 51.07 48.30 -1.66
N ASN A 265 51.57 48.58 -2.85
CA ASN A 265 50.74 48.50 -4.06
C ASN A 265 50.47 47.03 -4.43
N PRO A 266 49.21 46.58 -4.62
CA PRO A 266 48.90 45.20 -5.02
C PRO A 266 49.63 44.72 -6.29
N ILE A 267 49.92 45.64 -7.20
CA ILE A 267 50.64 45.34 -8.46
C ILE A 267 52.09 44.93 -8.18
N GLU A 268 52.73 45.53 -7.17
CA GLU A 268 54.10 45.15 -6.78
C GLU A 268 54.13 43.74 -6.19
N TYR A 269 53.14 43.40 -5.35
CA TYR A 269 53.03 42.04 -4.82
C TYR A 269 52.85 41.01 -5.91
N ILE A 270 51.88 41.22 -6.81
CA ILE A 270 51.64 40.31 -7.93
C ILE A 270 52.91 40.15 -8.79
N ARG A 271 53.66 41.23 -9.06
CA ARG A 271 54.93 41.16 -9.80
C ARG A 271 56.01 40.37 -9.06
N THR A 272 56.02 40.40 -7.72
CA THR A 272 57.00 39.64 -6.92
C THR A 272 56.64 38.17 -6.75
N THR A 273 55.34 37.84 -6.68
CA THR A 273 54.85 36.48 -6.45
C THR A 273 54.60 35.70 -7.74
N CYS A 274 54.12 36.34 -8.80
CA CYS A 274 53.86 35.73 -10.10
C CYS A 274 55.01 36.04 -11.05
N LYS A 275 55.83 35.04 -11.36
CA LYS A 275 57.04 35.19 -12.21
C LYS A 275 56.88 34.48 -13.55
N SER A 276 56.09 33.41 -13.59
CA SER A 276 55.72 32.66 -14.80
C SER A 276 54.33 33.06 -15.30
N ILE A 277 54.04 32.78 -16.57
CA ILE A 277 52.69 32.88 -17.15
C ILE A 277 51.74 31.93 -16.42
N ASP A 278 52.21 30.72 -16.06
CA ASP A 278 51.42 29.73 -15.32
C ASP A 278 50.95 30.27 -13.95
N ASP A 279 51.79 31.08 -13.27
CA ASP A 279 51.42 31.69 -11.97
C ASP A 279 50.27 32.71 -12.12
N PHE A 280 50.16 33.35 -13.29
CA PHE A 280 49.06 34.27 -13.60
C PHE A 280 47.79 33.51 -13.99
N GLU A 281 47.91 32.40 -14.70
CA GLU A 281 46.78 31.52 -15.01
C GLU A 281 46.19 30.90 -13.73
N ASP A 282 47.04 30.39 -12.83
CA ASP A 282 46.66 29.89 -11.51
C ASP A 282 45.96 30.98 -10.68
N LEU A 283 46.47 32.22 -10.73
CA LEU A 283 45.85 33.35 -10.02
C LEU A 283 44.45 33.66 -10.56
N LEU A 284 44.24 33.60 -11.87
CA LEU A 284 42.93 33.82 -12.49
C LEU A 284 41.93 32.72 -12.10
N GLU A 285 42.37 31.46 -12.04
CA GLU A 285 41.55 30.34 -11.59
C GLU A 285 41.21 30.44 -10.09
N ASP A 286 42.21 30.79 -9.27
CA ASP A 286 42.02 31.08 -7.83
C ASP A 286 41.00 32.21 -7.65
N ILE A 287 41.12 33.35 -8.36
CA ILE A 287 40.14 34.45 -8.30
C ILE A 287 38.74 33.98 -8.69
N SER A 288 38.60 33.16 -9.75
CA SER A 288 37.29 32.62 -10.14
C SER A 288 36.69 31.75 -9.04
N THR A 289 37.50 30.90 -8.41
CA THR A 289 37.08 30.03 -7.31
C THR A 289 36.64 30.85 -6.10
N TYR A 290 37.41 31.87 -5.71
CA TYR A 290 37.04 32.76 -4.60
C TYR A 290 35.76 33.52 -4.90
N ARG A 291 35.58 34.00 -6.13
CA ARG A 291 34.37 34.69 -6.56
C ARG A 291 33.13 33.80 -6.44
N GLU A 292 33.23 32.52 -6.84
CA GLU A 292 32.14 31.55 -6.67
C GLU A 292 31.82 31.24 -5.21
N LEU A 293 32.84 31.20 -4.36
CA LEU A 293 32.69 30.91 -2.93
C LEU A 293 32.15 32.11 -2.14
N ASP A 294 32.60 33.33 -2.44
CA ASP A 294 32.35 34.54 -1.63
C ASP A 294 30.98 35.20 -1.92
N GLY A 295 30.25 34.69 -2.91
CA GLY A 295 28.88 35.09 -3.26
C GLY A 295 28.80 36.36 -4.12
N ARG A 296 27.66 36.54 -4.82
CA ARG A 296 27.47 37.60 -5.83
C ARG A 296 27.73 39.03 -5.34
N GLU A 297 27.52 39.31 -4.05
CA GLU A 297 27.68 40.66 -3.49
C GLU A 297 29.14 41.13 -3.45
N ARG A 298 30.10 40.21 -3.43
CA ARG A 298 31.54 40.54 -3.43
C ARG A 298 32.22 40.33 -4.79
N HIS A 299 31.49 39.88 -5.82
CA HIS A 299 32.02 39.71 -7.18
C HIS A 299 32.61 40.99 -7.78
N GLU A 300 32.06 42.17 -7.43
CA GLU A 300 32.54 43.45 -7.95
C GLU A 300 33.89 43.88 -7.36
N VAL A 301 34.32 43.24 -6.28
CA VAL A 301 35.54 43.58 -5.52
C VAL A 301 36.74 42.72 -5.93
N TRP A 302 36.49 41.54 -6.52
CA TRP A 302 37.49 40.57 -6.96
C TRP A 302 38.02 40.85 -8.37
#